data_AF-A0A0D3KPH6-F1
#
_entry.id   AF-A0A0D3KPH6-F1
#
_cell.length_a   1.000
_cell.length_b   1.000
_cell.length_c   1.000
_cell.angle_alpha   90.00
_cell.angle_beta   90.00
_cell.angle_gamma   90.00
#
_symmetry.space_group_name_H-M   'P 1'
#
loop_
_entity.id
_entity.type
_entity.pdbx_description
1 polymer ?
#
loop_
_entity_poly.entity_id
_entity_poly.type
_entity_poly.pdbx_seq_one_letter_code
_entity_poly.pdbx_strand_id
1 'polypeptide(L)'
;MLIPGGTRELMLTDGHSTTTKLVLLGRKGFVKLAIRHGLQLVPGFCFGEKWVHDIVLLPASLRAFLHRRFKLAGCALAGRWWSFVGKVAQADGTPISLGYVWGAPMSIRHDPDCDDQYVQQVHEQYMAAVLDLFERHKQRFGYSAEEQLDFVAAED
;
A
#
# COMPACT_ATOMS: atom_id res chain seq x y z
N MET A 1 -3.62 14.76 -3.86
CA MET A 1 -3.20 13.52 -3.14
C MET A 1 -3.08 12.42 -4.17
N LEU A 2 -1.90 11.83 -4.32
CA LEU A 2 -1.64 10.77 -5.29
C LEU A 2 -1.26 9.53 -4.47
N ILE A 3 -2.11 8.51 -4.50
CA ILE A 3 -1.88 7.25 -3.78
C ILE A 3 -1.31 6.29 -4.80
N PRO A 4 -0.01 5.93 -4.73
CA PRO A 4 0.62 5.09 -5.73
C PRO A 4 0.13 3.63 -5.66
N GLY A 5 -0.69 3.25 -4.68
CA GLY A 5 -1.26 1.91 -4.48
C GLY A 5 -2.26 1.45 -5.54
N GLY A 6 -2.71 0.21 -5.45
CA GLY A 6 -3.75 -0.31 -6.34
C GLY A 6 -3.88 -1.84 -6.37
N THR A 7 -4.43 -2.37 -7.44
CA THR A 7 -4.80 -3.79 -7.58
C THR A 7 -3.69 -4.79 -7.29
N ARG A 8 -2.44 -4.49 -7.62
CA ARG A 8 -1.31 -5.42 -7.37
C ARG A 8 -1.01 -5.56 -5.88
N GLU A 9 -1.06 -4.44 -5.16
CA GLU A 9 -0.85 -4.41 -3.71
C GLU A 9 -1.96 -5.16 -3.00
N LEU A 10 -3.20 -4.98 -3.48
CA LEU A 10 -4.34 -5.78 -3.06
C LEU A 10 -4.08 -7.29 -3.25
N MET A 11 -3.64 -7.75 -4.43
CA MET A 11 -3.36 -9.17 -4.65
C MET A 11 -2.26 -9.77 -3.77
N LEU A 12 -1.32 -8.96 -3.27
CA LEU A 12 -0.23 -9.39 -2.40
C LEU A 12 -0.59 -9.28 -0.91
N THR A 13 -1.72 -8.68 -0.58
CA THR A 13 -2.16 -8.47 0.79
C THR A 13 -2.66 -9.78 1.38
N ASP A 14 -2.00 -10.23 2.45
CA ASP A 14 -2.40 -11.37 3.25
C ASP A 14 -2.59 -10.94 4.71
N GLY A 15 -3.84 -11.02 5.19
CA GLY A 15 -4.20 -10.64 6.56
C GLY A 15 -3.60 -11.55 7.64
N HIS A 16 -3.17 -12.76 7.29
CA HIS A 16 -2.55 -13.72 8.20
C HIS A 16 -1.01 -13.67 8.19
N SER A 17 -0.42 -12.99 7.20
CA SER A 17 1.02 -12.82 7.09
C SER A 17 1.54 -11.81 8.13
N THR A 18 2.69 -12.13 8.71
CA THR A 18 3.52 -11.24 9.55
C THR A 18 4.37 -10.26 8.72
N THR A 19 4.16 -10.24 7.41
CA THR A 19 4.84 -9.35 6.48
C THR A 19 3.80 -8.60 5.67
N THR A 20 3.71 -7.29 5.87
CA THR A 20 2.89 -6.40 5.05
C THR A 20 3.71 -5.94 3.85
N LYS A 21 3.19 -6.12 2.64
CA LYS A 21 3.89 -5.82 1.39
C LYS A 21 3.36 -4.54 0.74
N LEU A 22 4.23 -3.56 0.50
CA LEU A 22 3.91 -2.33 -0.23
C LEU A 22 4.59 -2.31 -1.60
N VAL A 23 3.80 -2.12 -2.65
CA VAL A 23 4.32 -2.04 -4.02
C VAL A 23 4.84 -0.63 -4.30
N LEU A 24 6.05 -0.32 -3.83
CA LEU A 24 6.69 0.99 -3.99
C LEU A 24 8.03 0.96 -4.72
N LEU A 25 8.80 -0.14 -4.70
CA LEU A 25 10.17 -0.16 -5.25
C LEU A 25 10.27 0.32 -6.71
N GLY A 26 9.30 -0.03 -7.54
CA GLY A 26 9.24 0.36 -8.96
C GLY A 26 8.45 1.65 -9.24
N ARG A 27 7.76 2.22 -8.25
CA ARG A 27 6.77 3.30 -8.47
C ARG A 27 7.35 4.69 -8.24
N LYS A 28 8.32 5.12 -9.06
CA LYS A 28 8.97 6.44 -8.91
C LYS A 28 8.23 7.60 -9.59
N GLY A 29 7.15 7.32 -10.32
CA GLY A 29 6.44 8.33 -11.12
C GLY A 29 5.87 9.49 -10.29
N PHE A 30 5.36 9.21 -9.08
CA PHE A 30 4.84 10.27 -8.20
C PHE A 30 5.95 11.18 -7.68
N VAL A 31 7.15 10.63 -7.44
CA VAL A 31 8.33 11.40 -7.03
C VAL A 31 8.80 12.30 -8.18
N LYS A 32 8.85 11.78 -9.41
CA LYS A 32 9.17 12.58 -10.61
C LYS A 32 8.20 13.75 -10.78
N LEU A 33 6.90 13.52 -10.58
CA LEU A 33 5.90 14.59 -10.63
C LEU A 33 6.09 15.63 -9.52
N ALA A 34 6.36 15.19 -8.29
CA ALA A 34 6.60 16.11 -7.18
C ALA A 34 7.84 16.98 -7.41
N ILE A 35 8.94 16.40 -7.89
CA ILE A 35 10.18 17.11 -8.24
C ILE A 35 9.93 18.12 -9.38
N ARG A 36 9.28 17.69 -10.46
CA ARG A 36 8.97 18.55 -11.62
C ARG A 36 8.13 19.77 -11.26
N HIS A 37 7.24 19.64 -10.27
CA HIS A 37 6.34 20.72 -9.87
C HIS A 37 6.78 21.41 -8.57
N GLY A 38 7.91 21.00 -7.96
CA GLY A 38 8.40 21.56 -6.71
C GLY A 38 7.43 21.36 -5.54
N LEU A 39 6.66 20.26 -5.57
CA LEU A 39 5.64 19.96 -4.56
C LEU A 39 6.26 19.18 -3.39
N GLN A 40 5.74 19.40 -2.20
CA GLN A 40 6.11 18.62 -1.02
C GLN A 40 5.51 17.21 -1.10
N LEU A 41 6.30 16.20 -0.74
CA LEU A 41 5.81 14.82 -0.58
C LEU A 41 5.49 14.55 0.88
N VAL A 42 4.29 14.06 1.16
CA VAL A 42 3.88 13.67 2.51
C VAL A 42 3.79 12.14 2.54
N PRO A 43 4.63 11.44 3.33
CA PRO A 43 4.51 10.00 3.50
C PRO A 43 3.25 9.68 4.29
N GLY A 44 2.54 8.64 3.87
CA GLY A 44 1.30 8.20 4.50
C GLY A 44 1.17 6.69 4.46
N PHE A 45 0.55 6.12 5.49
CA PHE A 45 0.31 4.68 5.60
C PHE A 45 -1.09 4.42 6.16
N CYS A 46 -1.80 3.47 5.56
CA CYS A 46 -3.12 3.03 5.98
C CYS A 46 -2.99 1.75 6.80
N PHE A 47 -3.25 1.83 8.10
CA PHE A 47 -3.24 0.67 8.99
C PHE A 47 -4.59 0.00 9.02
N GLY A 48 -4.59 -1.32 9.14
CA GLY A 48 -5.77 -2.14 9.34
C GLY A 48 -6.48 -2.58 8.06
N GLU A 49 -6.12 -2.02 6.91
CA GLU A 49 -6.68 -2.35 5.59
C GLU A 49 -6.67 -3.86 5.32
N LYS A 50 -5.56 -4.53 5.64
CA LYS A 50 -5.37 -5.98 5.40
C LYS A 50 -6.37 -6.90 6.10
N TRP A 51 -7.08 -6.40 7.13
CA TRP A 51 -8.07 -7.18 7.87
C TRP A 51 -9.51 -6.84 7.50
N VAL A 52 -9.75 -5.74 6.78
CA VAL A 52 -11.10 -5.27 6.44
C VAL A 52 -11.78 -6.22 5.45
N HIS A 53 -11.04 -6.74 4.48
CA HIS A 53 -11.56 -7.66 3.47
C HIS A 53 -10.62 -8.85 3.26
N ASP A 54 -11.19 -10.03 3.13
CA ASP A 54 -10.47 -11.20 2.63
C ASP A 54 -10.43 -11.16 1.10
N ILE A 55 -9.25 -11.37 0.53
CA ILE A 55 -9.03 -11.27 -0.90
C ILE A 55 -9.10 -12.67 -1.48
N VAL A 56 -10.23 -12.99 -2.10
CA VAL A 56 -10.46 -14.29 -2.72
C VAL A 56 -10.04 -14.18 -4.18
N LEU A 57 -8.94 -14.83 -4.54
CA LEU A 57 -8.48 -14.92 -5.92
C LEU A 57 -9.40 -15.86 -6.70
N LEU A 58 -9.95 -15.37 -7.82
CA LEU A 58 -10.74 -16.21 -8.73
C LEU A 58 -9.83 -17.19 -9.49
N PRO A 59 -10.37 -18.33 -9.96
CA PRO A 59 -9.63 -19.28 -10.77
C PRO A 59 -8.92 -18.61 -11.96
N ALA A 60 -7.72 -19.10 -12.31
CA ALA A 60 -6.85 -18.46 -13.30
C ALA A 60 -7.53 -18.21 -14.66
N SER A 61 -8.37 -19.14 -15.11
CA SER A 61 -9.16 -19.02 -16.34
C SER A 61 -10.17 -17.87 -16.28
N LEU A 62 -10.89 -17.74 -15.17
CA LEU A 62 -11.89 -16.70 -14.95
C LEU A 62 -11.23 -15.33 -14.78
N ARG A 63 -10.12 -15.25 -14.05
CA ARG A 63 -9.30 -14.03 -13.92
C ARG A 63 -8.76 -13.58 -15.27
N ALA A 64 -8.21 -14.48 -16.09
CA ALA A 64 -7.74 -14.16 -17.43
C ALA A 64 -8.87 -13.65 -18.34
N PHE A 65 -10.06 -14.27 -18.25
CA PHE A 65 -11.24 -13.83 -18.98
C PHE A 65 -11.73 -12.44 -18.56
N LEU A 66 -11.89 -12.20 -17.26
CA LEU A 66 -12.27 -10.90 -16.68
C LEU A 66 -11.29 -9.79 -17.03
N HIS A 67 -9.99 -10.08 -16.94
CA HIS A 67 -8.95 -9.14 -17.32
C HIS A 67 -8.99 -8.83 -18.83
N ARG A 68 -9.14 -9.85 -19.68
CA ARG A 68 -9.17 -9.69 -21.14
C ARG A 68 -10.41 -8.94 -21.62
N ARG A 69 -11.57 -9.19 -21.01
CA ARG A 69 -12.86 -8.63 -21.44
C ARG A 69 -13.22 -7.31 -20.76
N PHE A 70 -12.95 -7.18 -19.47
CA PHE A 70 -13.44 -6.06 -18.66
C PHE A 70 -12.32 -5.27 -17.96
N LYS A 71 -11.04 -5.64 -18.17
CA LYS A 71 -9.89 -5.05 -17.46
C LYS A 71 -10.01 -5.11 -15.93
N LEU A 72 -10.78 -6.08 -15.43
CA LEU A 72 -10.95 -6.32 -14.00
C LEU A 72 -9.84 -7.24 -13.48
N ALA A 73 -9.45 -6.99 -12.22
CA ALA A 73 -8.42 -7.73 -11.49
C ALA A 73 -8.68 -9.24 -11.39
N GLY A 74 -9.96 -9.64 -11.37
CA GLY A 74 -10.36 -11.02 -11.10
C GLY A 74 -10.13 -11.45 -9.65
N CYS A 75 -10.23 -10.52 -8.70
CA CYS A 75 -10.28 -10.78 -7.26
C CYS A 75 -11.65 -10.38 -6.71
N ALA A 76 -12.17 -11.15 -5.77
CA ALA A 76 -13.37 -10.80 -5.01
C ALA A 76 -12.96 -10.33 -3.61
N LEU A 77 -13.56 -9.23 -3.16
CA LEU A 77 -13.41 -8.75 -1.79
C LEU A 77 -14.54 -9.35 -0.94
N ALA A 78 -14.18 -10.25 -0.04
CA ALA A 78 -15.12 -10.87 0.89
C ALA A 78 -14.98 -10.21 2.27
N GLY A 79 -15.97 -9.42 2.64
CA GLY A 79 -16.09 -8.85 3.97
C GLY A 79 -17.15 -9.58 4.81
N ARG A 80 -17.93 -8.83 5.58
CA ARG A 80 -18.98 -9.35 6.46
C ARG A 80 -20.03 -10.14 5.66
N TRP A 81 -20.30 -11.38 6.09
CA TRP A 81 -21.27 -12.29 5.45
C TRP A 81 -21.03 -12.50 3.95
N TRP A 82 -19.76 -12.56 3.51
CA TRP A 82 -19.40 -12.68 2.08
C TRP A 82 -19.86 -11.50 1.20
N SER A 83 -20.16 -10.35 1.81
CA SER A 83 -20.53 -9.12 1.09
C SER A 83 -19.34 -8.18 0.91
N PHE A 84 -19.54 -7.10 0.16
CA PHE A 84 -18.55 -6.02 0.02
C PHE A 84 -18.40 -5.16 1.29
N VAL A 85 -19.23 -5.36 2.32
CA VAL A 85 -19.15 -4.59 3.57
C VAL A 85 -17.95 -5.07 4.37
N GLY A 86 -17.04 -4.18 4.75
CA GLY A 86 -15.83 -4.53 5.50
C GLY A 86 -16.11 -5.22 6.84
N LYS A 87 -15.17 -6.06 7.27
CA LYS A 87 -15.14 -6.66 8.62
C LYS A 87 -14.87 -5.57 9.66
N VAL A 88 -15.46 -5.74 10.85
CA VAL A 88 -15.31 -4.81 11.99
C VAL A 88 -14.39 -5.40 13.07
N ALA A 89 -14.22 -6.73 13.06
CA ALA A 89 -13.33 -7.46 13.94
C ALA A 89 -12.58 -8.54 13.15
N GLN A 90 -11.39 -8.89 13.63
CA GLN A 90 -10.59 -10.01 13.15
C GLN A 90 -11.24 -11.35 13.56
N ALA A 91 -10.69 -12.45 13.06
CA ALA A 91 -11.23 -13.79 13.31
C ALA A 91 -11.20 -14.21 14.80
N ASP A 92 -10.29 -13.63 15.58
CA ASP A 92 -10.14 -13.81 17.03
C ASP A 92 -11.06 -12.90 17.86
N GLY A 93 -11.86 -12.05 17.21
CA GLY A 93 -12.75 -11.08 17.87
C GLY A 93 -12.10 -9.73 18.18
N THR A 94 -10.82 -9.54 17.86
CA THR A 94 -10.12 -8.27 18.07
C THR A 94 -10.69 -7.18 17.14
N PRO A 95 -11.11 -6.00 17.64
CA PRO A 95 -11.61 -4.93 16.78
C PRO A 95 -10.58 -4.48 15.75
N ILE A 96 -10.99 -4.28 14.51
CA ILE A 96 -10.11 -3.79 13.46
C ILE A 96 -9.95 -2.28 13.63
N SER A 97 -8.75 -1.85 14.00
CA SER A 97 -8.40 -0.43 14.06
C SER A 97 -7.96 0.03 12.67
N LEU A 98 -8.91 0.56 11.89
CA LEU A 98 -8.61 1.20 10.61
C LEU A 98 -8.20 2.65 10.85
N GLY A 99 -7.03 3.05 10.34
CA GLY A 99 -6.61 4.44 10.46
C GLY A 99 -5.53 4.81 9.47
N TYR A 100 -5.64 6.04 8.95
CA TYR A 100 -4.64 6.61 8.06
C TYR A 100 -3.72 7.53 8.86
N VAL A 101 -2.42 7.27 8.80
CA VAL A 101 -1.40 8.10 9.48
C VAL A 101 -0.58 8.83 8.43
N TRP A 102 -0.39 10.12 8.68
CA TRP A 102 0.41 11.02 7.85
C TRP A 102 1.70 11.39 8.59
N GLY A 103 2.82 11.40 7.88
CA GLY A 103 4.09 11.88 8.39
C GLY A 103 4.36 13.34 8.09
N ALA A 104 5.58 13.77 8.38
CA ALA A 104 6.02 15.13 8.11
C ALA A 104 6.19 15.36 6.60
N PRO A 105 5.85 16.57 6.09
CA PRO A 105 6.09 16.91 4.70
C PRO A 105 7.60 16.97 4.41
N MET A 106 8.01 16.37 3.30
CA MET A 106 9.37 16.42 2.79
C MET A 106 9.49 17.52 1.75
N SER A 107 10.39 18.47 2.01
CA SER A 107 10.73 19.54 1.08
C SER A 107 11.60 19.00 -0.05
N ILE A 108 11.20 19.29 -1.28
CA ILE A 108 11.87 18.80 -2.49
C ILE A 108 12.34 19.99 -3.31
N ARG A 109 13.55 19.89 -3.85
CA ARG A 109 14.07 20.88 -4.79
C ARG A 109 13.36 20.72 -6.13
N HIS A 110 12.80 21.81 -6.64
CA HIS A 110 12.26 21.81 -7.99
C HIS A 110 13.37 21.54 -9.01
N ASP A 111 13.17 20.52 -9.84
CA ASP A 111 14.11 20.14 -10.89
C ASP A 111 13.31 19.74 -12.15
N PRO A 112 13.29 20.57 -13.21
CA PRO A 112 12.51 20.31 -14.41
C PRO A 112 13.04 19.12 -15.21
N ASP A 113 14.35 18.84 -15.12
CA ASP A 113 15.01 17.74 -15.84
C ASP A 113 14.82 16.39 -15.12
N CYS A 114 14.37 16.42 -13.87
CA CYS A 114 14.05 15.23 -13.07
C CYS A 114 15.20 14.21 -13.06
N ASP A 115 16.39 14.67 -12.69
CA ASP A 115 17.59 13.82 -12.59
C ASP A 115 17.28 12.50 -11.85
N ASP A 116 17.58 11.38 -12.50
CA ASP A 116 17.24 10.06 -12.01
C ASP A 116 17.96 9.73 -10.69
N GLN A 117 19.16 10.28 -10.46
CA GLN A 117 19.87 10.12 -9.19
C GLN A 117 19.13 10.83 -8.05
N TYR A 118 18.71 12.08 -8.29
CA TYR A 118 17.92 12.83 -7.30
C TYR A 118 16.56 12.18 -7.05
N VAL A 119 15.88 11.69 -8.09
CA VAL A 119 14.61 10.95 -7.97
C VAL A 119 14.79 9.71 -7.10
N GLN A 120 15.87 8.95 -7.30
CA GLN A 120 16.18 7.78 -6.49
C GLN A 120 16.39 8.15 -5.02
N GLN A 121 17.18 9.19 -4.75
CA GLN A 121 17.44 9.67 -3.40
C GLN A 121 16.16 10.09 -2.67
N VAL A 122 15.30 10.88 -3.32
CA VAL A 122 14.02 11.31 -2.74
C VAL A 122 13.08 10.12 -2.53
N HIS A 123 13.08 9.15 -3.44
CA HIS A 123 12.28 7.94 -3.30
C HIS A 123 12.72 7.07 -2.13
N GLU A 124 14.03 6.89 -1.93
CA GLU A 124 14.58 6.18 -0.76
C GLU A 124 14.24 6.89 0.56
N GLN A 125 14.32 8.23 0.60
CA GLN A 125 13.89 9.02 1.75
C GLN A 125 12.39 8.85 2.03
N TYR A 126 11.56 8.85 1.00
CA TYR A 126 10.13 8.58 1.12
C TYR A 126 9.86 7.20 1.72
N MET A 127 10.50 6.15 1.20
CA MET A 127 10.35 4.79 1.69
C MET A 127 10.80 4.67 3.16
N ALA A 128 11.94 5.26 3.52
CA ALA A 128 12.42 5.27 4.89
C ALA A 128 11.43 5.97 5.84
N ALA A 129 10.83 7.08 5.41
CA ALA A 129 9.82 7.79 6.20
C ALA A 129 8.52 6.98 6.37
N VAL A 130 8.10 6.22 5.35
CA VAL A 130 6.96 5.30 5.45
C VAL A 130 7.25 4.14 6.40
N LEU A 131 8.46 3.56 6.33
CA LEU A 131 8.89 2.50 7.24
C LEU A 131 8.92 2.99 8.70
N ASP A 132 9.46 4.17 8.93
CA ASP A 132 9.48 4.79 10.26
C ASP A 132 8.06 5.07 10.79
N LEU A 133 7.13 5.55 9.94
CA LEU A 133 5.72 5.69 10.32
C LEU A 133 5.09 4.34 10.69
N PHE A 134 5.38 3.29 9.93
CA PHE A 134 4.90 1.95 10.21
C PHE A 134 5.39 1.48 11.58
N GLU A 135 6.71 1.49 11.81
CA GLU A 135 7.31 1.04 13.07
C GLU A 135 6.79 1.81 14.29
N ARG A 136 6.63 3.14 14.18
CA ARG A 136 6.13 3.98 15.27
C ARG A 136 4.68 3.73 15.63
N HIS A 137 3.86 3.27 14.68
CA HIS A 137 2.41 3.18 14.87
C HIS A 137 1.84 1.76 14.79
N LYS A 138 2.60 0.74 14.36
CA LYS A 138 2.11 -0.63 14.16
C LYS A 138 1.39 -1.21 15.39
N GLN A 139 1.99 -1.09 16.57
CA GLN A 139 1.40 -1.61 17.82
C GLN A 139 0.06 -0.94 18.17
N ARG A 140 -0.08 0.37 17.89
CA ARG A 140 -1.32 1.11 18.15
C ARG A 140 -2.49 0.57 17.33
N PHE A 141 -2.22 0.02 16.16
CA PHE A 141 -3.24 -0.52 15.25
C PHE A 141 -3.42 -2.04 15.35
N GLY A 142 -2.82 -2.68 16.36
CA GLY A 142 -2.97 -4.12 16.62
C GLY A 142 -2.03 -5.02 15.81
N TYR A 143 -1.00 -4.46 15.18
CA TYR A 143 0.07 -5.24 14.55
C TYR A 143 1.03 -5.76 15.62
N SER A 144 1.62 -6.94 15.39
CA SER A 144 2.60 -7.51 16.32
C SER A 144 3.94 -6.76 16.26
N ALA A 145 4.80 -6.91 17.28
CA ALA A 145 6.11 -6.25 17.31
C ALA A 145 7.06 -6.81 16.24
N GLU A 146 6.87 -8.09 15.90
CA GLU A 146 7.62 -8.85 14.90
C GLU A 146 7.15 -8.58 13.47
N GLU A 147 6.01 -7.90 13.31
CA GLU A 147 5.47 -7.61 11.99
C GLU A 147 6.38 -6.63 11.23
N GLN A 148 6.69 -6.97 9.98
CA GLN A 148 7.60 -6.23 9.12
C GLN A 148 6.89 -5.64 7.91
N LEU A 149 7.43 -4.52 7.41
CA LEU A 149 6.99 -3.86 6.20
C LEU A 149 8.01 -4.09 5.08
N ASP A 150 7.62 -4.85 4.07
CA ASP A 150 8.44 -5.13 2.90
C ASP A 150 8.02 -4.28 1.71
N PHE A 151 8.98 -3.61 1.10
CA PHE A 151 8.77 -2.93 -0.16
C PHE A 151 9.04 -3.90 -1.31
N VAL A 152 8.08 -4.08 -2.22
CA VAL A 152 8.17 -5.00 -3.35
C VAL A 152 8.07 -4.26 -4.68
N ALA A 153 8.68 -4.84 -5.73
CA ALA A 153 8.48 -4.34 -7.09
C ALA A 153 7.11 -4.78 -7.59
N ALA A 154 6.60 -4.09 -8.62
CA ALA A 154 5.30 -4.46 -9.18
C ALA A 154 5.37 -5.77 -9.99
N GLU A 155 6.56 -6.27 -10.30
CA GLU A 155 6.81 -7.39 -11.22
C GLU A 155 7.14 -8.72 -10.53
N ASP A 156 7.25 -8.71 -9.20
CA ASP A 156 7.38 -9.90 -8.34
C ASP A 156 6.00 -10.43 -7.90
#